data_AF-A0A176FEV3-F1
#
_entry.id   AF-A0A176FEV3-F1
#
_cell.length_a   1.000
_cell.length_b   1.000
_cell.length_c   1.000
_cell.angle_alpha   90.00
_cell.angle_beta   90.00
_cell.angle_gamma   90.00
#
_symmetry.space_group_name_H-M   'P 1'
#
loop_
_entity.id
_entity.type
_entity.pdbx_description
1 polymer ?
#
loop_
_entity_poly.entity_id
_entity_poly.type
_entity_poly.pdbx_seq_one_letter_code
_entity_poly.pdbx_strand_id
1 'polypeptide(L)'
;MLEIEARRIASQTEEVWQAGGYTWVYLDALTADPQAIELLDADFFIEGMENIIDRKLDQHVINQFAAFCAISMAPLKQDKVLSRRGHATREQLHDCLDWLLADYLQELHPLIWSQTLLAPGQVPMLPSRRALVVKGRQTALRIIAARFAGEIADGSSIAFSPQGMYRLPAL
;
A
#
# COMPACT_ATOMS: atom_id res chain seq x y z
N MET A 1 -17.47 -11.89 -11.75
CA MET A 1 -17.91 -12.39 -10.42
C MET A 1 -17.31 -11.53 -9.31
N LEU A 2 -15.99 -11.31 -9.27
CA LEU A 2 -15.30 -10.51 -8.25
C LEU A 2 -15.96 -9.14 -7.97
N GLU A 3 -16.13 -8.29 -8.97
CA GLU A 3 -16.70 -6.94 -8.80
C GLU A 3 -18.10 -6.93 -8.15
N ILE A 4 -18.96 -7.90 -8.50
CA ILE A 4 -20.30 -8.03 -7.91
C ILE A 4 -20.21 -8.38 -6.43
N GLU A 5 -19.33 -9.32 -6.07
CA GLU A 5 -19.14 -9.71 -4.67
C GLU A 5 -18.48 -8.59 -3.86
N ALA A 6 -17.51 -7.87 -4.43
CA ALA A 6 -16.90 -6.72 -3.77
C ALA A 6 -17.93 -5.64 -3.41
N ARG A 7 -18.82 -5.30 -4.35
CA ARG A 7 -19.92 -4.35 -4.09
C ARG A 7 -20.95 -4.90 -3.10
N ARG A 8 -21.25 -6.20 -3.15
CA ARG A 8 -22.12 -6.84 -2.16
C ARG A 8 -21.53 -6.73 -0.76
N ILE A 9 -20.25 -7.01 -0.59
CA ILE A 9 -19.57 -6.92 0.72
C ILE A 9 -19.54 -5.47 1.21
N ALA A 10 -19.26 -4.50 0.34
CA ALA A 10 -19.36 -3.08 0.70
C ALA A 10 -20.76 -2.73 1.22
N SER A 11 -21.83 -3.10 0.50
CA SER A 11 -23.21 -2.86 0.94
C SER A 11 -23.56 -3.59 2.24
N GLN A 12 -23.13 -4.84 2.42
CA GLN A 12 -23.39 -5.61 3.64
C GLN A 12 -22.64 -5.07 4.87
N THR A 13 -21.54 -4.36 4.65
CA THR A 13 -20.71 -3.82 5.71
C THR A 13 -20.79 -2.31 5.83
N GLU A 14 -21.65 -1.65 5.04
CA GLU A 14 -21.69 -0.19 4.87
C GLU A 14 -21.82 0.57 6.20
N GLU A 15 -22.66 0.08 7.11
CA GLU A 15 -22.87 0.68 8.45
C GLU A 15 -21.56 0.77 9.26
N VAL A 16 -20.64 -0.16 9.02
CA VAL A 16 -19.34 -0.23 9.70
C VAL A 16 -18.22 0.30 8.82
N TRP A 17 -18.10 -0.13 7.58
CA TRP A 17 -16.91 0.14 6.78
C TRP A 17 -17.17 1.07 5.61
N GLN A 18 -18.41 1.50 5.36
CA GLN A 18 -18.79 2.26 4.16
C GLN A 18 -18.22 1.54 2.92
N ALA A 19 -17.38 2.21 2.11
CA ALA A 19 -16.74 1.59 0.95
C ALA A 19 -15.60 0.60 1.32
N GLY A 20 -15.12 0.59 2.56
CA GLY A 20 -13.99 -0.23 3.00
C GLY A 20 -14.14 -1.75 2.79
N GLY A 21 -15.38 -2.26 2.78
CA GLY A 21 -15.64 -3.65 2.39
C GLY A 21 -15.18 -3.97 0.96
N TYR A 22 -15.30 -3.02 0.04
CA TYR A 22 -14.80 -3.12 -1.34
C TYR A 22 -13.27 -3.21 -1.36
N THR A 23 -12.60 -2.33 -0.63
CA THR A 23 -11.13 -2.25 -0.53
C THR A 23 -10.54 -3.55 0.01
N TRP A 24 -11.12 -4.12 1.07
CA TRP A 24 -10.62 -5.39 1.62
C TRP A 24 -10.71 -6.56 0.63
N VAL A 25 -11.85 -6.70 -0.07
CA VAL A 25 -12.02 -7.75 -1.08
C VAL A 25 -10.99 -7.60 -2.20
N TYR A 26 -10.76 -6.38 -2.67
CA TYR A 26 -9.81 -6.14 -3.76
C TYR A 26 -8.35 -6.27 -3.36
N LEU A 27 -7.98 -5.97 -2.11
CA LEU A 27 -6.63 -6.23 -1.61
C LEU A 27 -6.28 -7.73 -1.65
N ASP A 28 -7.21 -8.57 -1.20
CA ASP A 28 -7.04 -10.03 -1.25
C ASP A 28 -7.01 -10.53 -2.70
N ALA A 29 -7.92 -10.01 -3.54
CA ALA A 29 -7.98 -10.40 -4.95
C ALA A 29 -6.70 -10.03 -5.71
N LEU A 30 -6.16 -8.82 -5.52
CA LEU A 30 -4.93 -8.37 -6.19
C LEU A 30 -3.68 -9.08 -5.69
N THR A 31 -3.69 -9.59 -4.46
CA THR A 31 -2.62 -10.45 -3.93
C THR A 31 -2.62 -11.82 -4.61
N ALA A 32 -3.80 -12.34 -4.98
CA ALA A 32 -3.95 -13.63 -5.66
C ALA A 32 -3.79 -13.53 -7.19
N ASP A 33 -4.35 -12.49 -7.80
CA ASP A 33 -4.36 -12.26 -9.25
C ASP A 33 -4.21 -10.76 -9.59
N PRO A 34 -3.02 -10.34 -10.06
CA PRO A 34 -2.80 -8.97 -10.50
C PRO A 34 -3.72 -8.50 -11.64
N GLN A 35 -4.36 -9.40 -12.40
CA GLN A 35 -5.33 -9.04 -13.45
C GLN A 35 -6.66 -8.53 -12.88
N ALA A 36 -6.95 -8.76 -11.59
CA ALA A 36 -8.15 -8.23 -10.95
C ALA A 36 -8.26 -6.69 -11.04
N ILE A 37 -7.13 -6.00 -11.24
CA ILE A 37 -7.07 -4.55 -11.39
C ILE A 37 -7.86 -4.03 -12.60
N GLU A 38 -8.08 -4.85 -13.63
CA GLU A 38 -8.88 -4.49 -14.80
C GLU A 38 -10.34 -4.21 -14.46
N LEU A 39 -10.85 -4.86 -13.41
CA LEU A 39 -12.23 -4.75 -12.94
C LEU A 39 -12.40 -3.71 -11.84
N LEU A 40 -11.30 -3.27 -11.23
CA LEU A 40 -11.30 -2.40 -10.06
C LEU A 40 -11.79 -0.99 -10.43
N ASP A 41 -12.63 -0.44 -9.55
CA ASP A 41 -13.05 0.95 -9.52
C ASP A 41 -12.11 1.73 -8.60
N ALA A 42 -11.21 2.52 -9.18
CA ALA A 42 -10.09 3.13 -8.46
C ALA A 42 -10.57 4.13 -7.42
N ASP A 43 -11.52 4.98 -7.79
CA ASP A 43 -12.06 6.02 -6.92
C ASP A 43 -12.78 5.38 -5.73
N PHE A 44 -13.61 4.36 -5.96
CA PHE A 44 -14.33 3.66 -4.89
C PHE A 44 -13.38 2.86 -3.97
N PHE A 45 -12.29 2.31 -4.52
CA PHE A 45 -11.26 1.66 -3.71
C PHE A 45 -10.53 2.63 -2.79
N ILE A 46 -10.18 3.81 -3.31
CA ILE A 46 -9.47 4.86 -2.56
C ILE A 46 -10.38 5.45 -1.50
N GLU A 47 -11.65 5.74 -1.82
CA GLU A 47 -12.67 6.15 -0.84
C GLU A 47 -12.77 5.12 0.29
N GLY A 48 -12.79 3.82 -0.05
CA GLY A 48 -12.79 2.77 0.95
C GLY A 48 -11.52 2.71 1.80
N MET A 49 -10.35 3.06 1.26
CA MET A 49 -9.12 3.22 2.06
C MET A 49 -9.27 4.35 3.07
N GLU A 50 -9.74 5.52 2.63
CA GLU A 50 -9.99 6.68 3.49
C GLU A 50 -11.00 6.34 4.59
N ASN A 51 -12.11 5.68 4.26
CA ASN A 51 -13.12 5.24 5.24
C ASN A 51 -12.54 4.29 6.30
N ILE A 52 -11.66 3.37 5.91
CA ILE A 52 -10.98 2.46 6.85
C ILE A 52 -10.06 3.24 7.80
N ILE A 53 -9.28 4.18 7.26
CA ILE A 53 -8.33 5.00 8.02
C ILE A 53 -9.07 5.90 9.01
N ASP A 54 -10.11 6.59 8.56
CA ASP A 54 -10.91 7.52 9.37
C ASP A 54 -11.62 6.80 10.52
N ARG A 55 -12.05 5.55 10.29
CA ARG A 55 -12.69 4.76 11.34
C ARG A 55 -11.70 4.28 12.39
N LYS A 56 -10.48 3.94 12.00
CA LYS A 56 -9.42 3.54 12.93
C LYS A 56 -8.04 3.80 12.34
N LEU A 57 -7.35 4.78 12.91
CA LEU A 57 -5.95 5.06 12.61
C LEU A 57 -5.02 3.98 13.22
N ASP A 58 -4.93 2.83 12.55
CA ASP A 58 -4.08 1.70 12.93
C ASP A 58 -2.82 1.68 12.05
N GLN A 59 -1.65 1.88 12.65
CA GLN A 59 -0.37 1.90 11.93
C GLN A 59 -0.08 0.58 11.19
N HIS A 60 -0.64 -0.55 11.63
CA HIS A 60 -0.55 -1.79 10.88
C HIS A 60 -1.24 -1.67 9.51
N VAL A 61 -2.46 -1.13 9.48
CA VAL A 61 -3.23 -0.92 8.25
C VAL A 61 -2.57 0.13 7.37
N ILE A 62 -2.09 1.23 7.94
CA ILE A 62 -1.34 2.26 7.19
C ILE A 62 -0.11 1.66 6.50
N ASN A 63 0.67 0.83 7.20
CA ASN A 63 1.80 0.14 6.60
C ASN A 63 1.39 -0.87 5.53
N GLN A 64 0.24 -1.53 5.68
CA GLN A 64 -0.29 -2.47 4.69
C GLN A 64 -0.68 -1.75 3.40
N PHE A 65 -1.44 -0.66 3.50
CA PHE A 65 -1.77 0.19 2.37
C PHE A 65 -0.52 0.80 1.72
N ALA A 66 0.39 1.38 2.52
CA ALA A 66 1.62 1.97 2.00
C ALA A 66 2.48 0.92 1.28
N ALA A 67 2.66 -0.27 1.85
CA ALA A 67 3.42 -1.34 1.20
C ALA A 67 2.72 -1.82 -0.08
N PHE A 68 1.39 -1.97 -0.09
CA PHE A 68 0.62 -2.34 -1.27
C PHE A 68 0.78 -1.31 -2.39
N CYS A 69 0.54 -0.03 -2.12
CA CYS A 69 0.71 1.07 -3.08
C CYS A 69 2.17 1.12 -3.57
N ALA A 70 3.14 0.98 -2.67
CA ALA A 70 4.55 1.11 -3.00
C ALA A 70 5.16 -0.06 -3.79
N ILE A 71 4.68 -1.28 -3.55
CA ILE A 71 5.32 -2.51 -4.05
C ILE A 71 4.42 -3.18 -5.08
N SER A 72 3.17 -3.49 -4.72
CA SER A 72 2.26 -4.22 -5.58
C SER A 72 1.77 -3.37 -6.75
N MET A 73 1.62 -2.05 -6.55
CA MET A 73 1.20 -1.11 -7.59
C MET A 73 2.36 -0.39 -8.28
N ALA A 74 3.62 -0.66 -7.91
CA ALA A 74 4.76 -0.06 -8.57
C ALA A 74 4.75 -0.36 -10.09
N PRO A 75 5.14 0.61 -10.95
CA PRO A 75 5.27 0.36 -12.38
C PRO A 75 6.23 -0.82 -12.67
N LEU A 76 5.74 -1.89 -13.30
CA LEU A 76 6.54 -3.07 -13.62
C LEU A 76 7.06 -2.99 -15.06
N LYS A 77 8.29 -3.45 -15.28
CA LYS A 77 8.90 -3.47 -16.63
C LYS A 77 8.21 -4.42 -17.62
N GLN A 78 7.32 -5.32 -17.16
CA GLN A 78 6.65 -6.36 -17.98
C GLN A 78 5.14 -6.13 -18.08
N ASP A 79 4.73 -4.87 -18.10
CA ASP A 79 3.36 -4.40 -18.02
C ASP A 79 2.47 -4.68 -19.24
N LYS A 80 2.97 -5.43 -20.23
CA LYS A 80 2.34 -5.66 -21.54
C LYS A 80 0.99 -6.40 -21.52
N VAL A 81 0.52 -6.84 -20.34
CA VAL A 81 -0.70 -7.63 -20.19
C VAL A 81 -1.89 -6.76 -19.77
N LEU A 82 -1.67 -5.58 -19.18
CA LEU A 82 -2.77 -4.72 -18.76
C LEU A 82 -3.29 -3.84 -19.92
N SER A 83 -4.58 -3.55 -19.86
CA SER A 83 -5.20 -2.53 -20.69
C SER A 83 -4.74 -1.13 -20.27
N ARG A 84 -5.01 -0.13 -21.11
CA ARG A 84 -4.77 1.28 -20.75
C ARG A 84 -5.50 1.67 -19.46
N ARG A 85 -6.71 1.13 -19.23
CA ARG A 85 -7.46 1.36 -17.99
C ARG A 85 -6.74 0.71 -16.81
N GLY A 86 -6.32 -0.54 -16.92
CA GLY A 86 -5.57 -1.22 -15.87
C GLY A 86 -4.29 -0.50 -15.47
N HIS A 87 -3.56 0.07 -16.45
CA HIS A 87 -2.40 0.92 -16.18
C HIS A 87 -2.77 2.20 -15.42
N ALA A 88 -3.81 2.91 -15.85
CA ALA A 88 -4.27 4.12 -15.18
C ALA A 88 -4.73 3.83 -13.75
N THR A 89 -5.49 2.75 -13.54
CA THR A 89 -5.89 2.30 -12.21
C THR A 89 -4.68 1.99 -11.34
N ARG A 90 -3.68 1.26 -11.86
CA ARG A 90 -2.45 0.96 -11.11
C ARG A 90 -1.69 2.21 -10.72
N GLU A 91 -1.52 3.13 -11.66
CA GLU A 91 -0.84 4.40 -11.43
C GLU A 91 -1.55 5.21 -10.33
N GLN A 92 -2.87 5.33 -10.41
CA GLN A 92 -3.67 6.02 -9.39
C GLN A 92 -3.51 5.40 -8.00
N LEU A 93 -3.52 4.07 -7.90
CA LEU A 93 -3.28 3.38 -6.62
C LEU A 93 -1.82 3.50 -6.15
N HIS A 94 -0.85 3.58 -7.07
CA HIS A 94 0.55 3.80 -6.72
C HIS A 94 0.77 5.20 -6.13
N ASP A 95 0.10 6.20 -6.69
CA ASP A 95 0.20 7.60 -6.26
C ASP A 95 -0.41 7.86 -4.89
N CYS A 96 -1.33 7.00 -4.42
CA CYS A 96 -1.82 7.06 -3.04
C CYS A 96 -0.72 6.88 -1.99
N LEU A 97 0.44 6.35 -2.38
CA LEU A 97 1.59 6.25 -1.48
C LEU A 97 1.98 7.62 -0.88
N ASP A 98 1.90 8.70 -1.64
CA ASP A 98 2.44 9.99 -1.22
C ASP A 98 1.66 10.54 0.00
N TRP A 99 0.32 10.56 -0.06
CA TRP A 99 -0.50 11.02 1.07
C TRP A 99 -0.50 10.01 2.23
N LEU A 100 -0.42 8.71 1.97
CA LEU A 100 -0.29 7.70 3.04
C LEU A 100 0.98 7.91 3.87
N LEU A 101 2.11 8.20 3.21
CA LEU A 101 3.38 8.44 3.89
C LEU A 101 3.40 9.79 4.60
N ALA A 102 2.91 10.85 3.95
CA ALA A 102 2.96 12.20 4.49
C ALA A 102 2.02 12.39 5.69
N ASP A 103 0.78 11.92 5.56
CA ASP A 103 -0.30 12.30 6.48
C ASP A 103 -0.55 11.25 7.57
N TYR A 104 -0.27 9.97 7.29
CA TYR A 104 -0.72 8.87 8.15
C TYR A 104 0.38 7.97 8.70
N LEU A 105 1.55 7.87 8.05
CA LEU A 105 2.63 6.99 8.52
C LEU A 105 3.38 7.60 9.72
N GLN A 106 3.24 6.98 10.88
CA GLN A 106 3.82 7.40 12.15
C GLN A 106 4.76 6.35 12.76
N GLU A 107 4.55 5.08 12.43
CA GLU A 107 5.40 3.97 12.84
C GLU A 107 5.67 3.06 11.65
N LEU A 108 6.92 2.65 11.46
CA LEU A 108 7.27 1.68 10.42
C LEU A 108 7.14 0.26 10.96
N HIS A 109 6.38 -0.61 10.27
CA HIS A 109 6.21 -2.02 10.60
C HIS A 109 6.90 -2.92 9.55
N PRO A 110 8.19 -3.27 9.72
CA PRO A 110 8.99 -3.88 8.65
C PRO A 110 8.46 -5.22 8.12
N LEU A 111 7.80 -6.02 8.96
CA LEU A 111 7.33 -7.34 8.55
C LEU A 111 6.31 -7.24 7.40
N ILE A 112 5.42 -6.25 7.45
CA ILE A 112 4.39 -6.02 6.42
C ILE A 112 5.05 -5.78 5.07
N TRP A 113 6.01 -4.84 5.01
CA TRP A 113 6.76 -4.53 3.80
C TRP A 113 7.51 -5.73 3.22
N SER A 114 8.08 -6.58 4.07
CA SER A 114 8.73 -7.81 3.59
C SER A 114 7.75 -8.85 3.11
N GLN A 115 6.56 -8.94 3.72
CA GLN A 115 5.51 -9.88 3.33
C GLN A 115 4.91 -9.51 1.97
N THR A 116 4.72 -8.23 1.67
CA THR A 116 4.24 -7.77 0.37
C THR A 116 5.18 -8.15 -0.79
N LEU A 117 6.47 -8.35 -0.52
CA LEU A 117 7.43 -8.84 -1.52
C LEU A 117 7.30 -10.35 -1.80
N LEU A 118 6.63 -11.10 -0.93
CA LEU A 118 6.48 -12.55 -1.05
C LEU A 118 5.16 -12.86 -1.74
N ALA A 119 5.22 -13.29 -2.99
CA ALA A 119 4.04 -13.82 -3.66
C ALA A 119 3.66 -15.19 -3.05
N PRO A 120 2.38 -15.42 -2.70
CA PRO A 120 1.92 -16.71 -2.20
C PRO A 120 2.32 -17.86 -3.15
N GLY A 121 2.86 -18.94 -2.59
CA GLY A 121 3.24 -20.13 -3.36
C GLY A 121 4.53 -20.01 -4.21
N GLN A 122 5.17 -18.84 -4.26
CA GLN A 122 6.41 -18.64 -5.04
C GLN A 122 7.70 -18.83 -4.23
N VAL A 123 7.59 -18.98 -2.90
CA VAL A 123 8.75 -19.07 -2.01
C VAL A 123 8.85 -20.50 -1.46
N PRO A 124 9.87 -21.28 -1.86
CA PRO A 124 9.99 -22.69 -1.46
C PRO A 124 10.32 -22.86 0.03
N MET A 125 10.95 -21.85 0.66
CA MET A 125 11.19 -21.80 2.10
C MET A 125 11.10 -20.38 2.62
N LEU A 126 10.31 -20.17 3.68
CA LEU A 126 10.18 -18.86 4.32
C LEU A 126 11.50 -18.44 4.98
N PRO A 127 12.01 -17.23 4.72
CA PRO A 127 13.16 -16.69 5.44
C PRO A 127 12.88 -16.57 6.95
N SER A 128 13.95 -16.52 7.75
CA SER A 128 13.79 -16.28 9.19
C SER A 128 13.14 -14.92 9.46
N ARG A 129 12.41 -14.81 10.58
CA ARG A 129 11.78 -13.55 11.01
C ARG A 129 12.78 -12.39 11.04
N ARG A 130 14.01 -12.63 11.50
CA ARG A 130 15.07 -11.61 11.53
C ARG A 130 15.44 -11.13 10.12
N ALA A 131 15.57 -12.04 9.16
CA ALA A 131 15.83 -11.70 7.77
C ALA A 131 14.68 -10.87 7.16
N LEU A 132 13.43 -11.25 7.44
CA LEU A 132 12.24 -10.52 7.00
C LEU A 132 12.20 -9.10 7.56
N VAL A 133 12.44 -8.91 8.86
CA VAL A 133 12.50 -7.57 9.49
C VAL A 133 13.56 -6.69 8.83
N VAL A 134 14.77 -7.22 8.60
CA VAL A 134 15.85 -6.46 7.95
C VAL A 134 15.46 -6.09 6.52
N LYS A 135 14.98 -7.07 5.73
CA LYS A 135 14.59 -6.86 4.32
C LYS A 135 13.46 -5.84 4.19
N GLY A 136 12.44 -5.96 5.03
CA GLY A 136 11.29 -5.07 5.03
C GLY A 136 11.67 -3.65 5.40
N ARG A 137 12.51 -3.46 6.44
CA ARG A 137 12.99 -2.14 6.84
C ARG A 137 13.80 -1.48 5.72
N GLN A 138 14.74 -2.21 5.12
CA GLN A 138 15.55 -1.71 4.00
C GLN A 138 14.68 -1.33 2.80
N THR A 139 13.68 -2.15 2.48
CA THR A 139 12.77 -1.90 1.36
C THR A 139 11.94 -0.66 1.59
N ALA A 140 11.31 -0.55 2.76
CA ALA A 140 10.49 0.60 3.13
C ALA A 140 11.30 1.90 3.09
N LEU A 141 12.44 1.94 3.79
CA LEU A 141 13.27 3.15 3.86
C LEU A 141 13.79 3.57 2.48
N ARG A 142 14.16 2.62 1.62
CA ARG A 142 14.59 2.93 0.25
C ARG A 142 13.47 3.57 -0.58
N ILE A 143 12.25 3.05 -0.46
CA ILE A 143 11.08 3.56 -1.19
C ILE A 143 10.70 4.95 -0.67
N ILE A 144 10.61 5.10 0.66
CA ILE A 144 10.30 6.39 1.32
C ILE A 144 11.35 7.43 0.92
N ALA A 145 12.65 7.10 1.02
CA ALA A 145 13.71 8.01 0.62
C ALA A 145 13.65 8.37 -0.87
N ALA A 146 13.21 7.46 -1.74
CA ALA A 146 13.03 7.77 -3.16
C ALA A 146 11.86 8.73 -3.41
N ARG A 147 10.74 8.58 -2.67
CA ARG A 147 9.59 9.49 -2.77
C ARG A 147 9.92 10.89 -2.28
N PHE A 148 10.67 11.00 -1.18
CA PHE A 148 11.06 12.28 -0.60
C PHE A 148 12.45 12.76 -1.04
N ALA A 149 13.01 12.22 -2.12
CA ALA A 149 14.38 12.53 -2.56
C ALA A 149 14.61 14.03 -2.77
N GLY A 150 13.59 14.76 -3.26
CA GLY A 150 13.65 16.21 -3.41
C GLY A 150 13.69 16.96 -2.07
N GLU A 151 13.00 16.45 -1.05
CA GLU A 151 12.97 17.06 0.28
C GLU A 151 14.24 16.79 1.09
N ILE A 152 14.92 15.67 0.85
CA ILE A 152 16.16 15.33 1.57
C ILE A 152 17.44 15.65 0.79
N ALA A 153 17.33 16.29 -0.37
CA ALA A 153 18.46 16.59 -1.25
C ALA A 153 19.53 17.49 -0.61
N ASP A 154 19.17 18.27 0.41
CA ASP A 154 20.08 19.15 1.16
C ASP A 154 20.77 18.47 2.35
N GLY A 155 20.63 17.14 2.49
CA GLY A 155 21.23 16.37 3.59
C GLY A 155 20.36 16.28 4.85
N SER A 156 19.17 16.87 4.83
CA SER A 156 18.15 16.62 5.86
C SER A 156 17.72 15.14 5.91
N SER A 157 17.20 14.72 7.05
CA SER A 157 16.70 13.37 7.27
C SER A 157 15.20 13.38 7.52
N ILE A 158 14.53 12.26 7.26
CA ILE A 158 13.12 12.07 7.61
C ILE A 158 13.05 11.23 8.88
N ALA A 159 12.23 11.68 9.82
CA ALA A 159 11.89 10.95 11.03
C ALA A 159 10.38 10.75 11.13
N PHE A 160 10.00 9.68 11.82
CA PHE A 160 8.60 9.36 12.13
C PHE A 160 8.36 9.61 13.62
N SER A 161 7.19 10.17 13.94
CA SER A 161 6.70 10.34 15.30
C SER A 161 5.20 10.03 15.35
N PRO A 162 4.61 9.90 16.56
CA PRO A 162 3.16 9.86 16.71
C PRO A 162 2.43 11.10 16.16
N GLN A 163 3.14 12.20 15.87
CA GLN A 163 2.58 13.40 15.26
C GLN A 163 2.66 13.38 13.72
N GLY A 164 3.22 12.33 13.13
CA GLY A 164 3.43 12.20 11.69
C GLY A 164 4.91 12.21 11.30
N MET A 165 5.13 12.20 9.99
CA MET A 165 6.45 12.31 9.39
C MET A 165 6.94 13.75 9.42
N TYR A 166 8.19 13.97 9.81
CA TYR A 166 8.78 15.31 9.84
C TYR A 166 10.26 15.28 9.44
N ARG A 167 10.74 16.44 9.04
CA ARG A 167 12.10 16.65 8.53
C ARG A 167 13.03 17.11 9.65
N LEU A 168 14.18 16.45 9.75
CA LEU A 168 15.29 16.83 10.61
C LEU A 168 16.35 17.55 9.76
N PRO A 169 16.83 18.73 10.19
CA PRO A 169 17.87 19.45 9.46
C PRO A 169 19.19 18.65 9.44
N ALA A 170 20.01 18.91 8.41
CA ALA A 170 21.37 18.37 8.34
C ALA A 170 22.20 18.85 9.56
N LEU A 171 23.01 17.96 10.12
CA LEU A 171 23.93 18.25 11.23
C LEU A 171 25.17 19.02 10.78
#